data_AF-A0A4S8HU60-F1
#
_entry.id   AF-A0A4S8HU60-F1
#
_cell.length_a   1.000
_cell.length_b   1.000
_cell.length_c   1.000
_cell.angle_alpha   90.00
_cell.angle_beta   90.00
_cell.angle_gamma   90.00
#
_symmetry.space_group_name_H-M   'P 1'
#
loop_
_entity.id
_entity.type
_entity.pdbx_description
1 polymer ?
#
loop_
_entity_poly.entity_id
_entity_poly.type
_entity_poly.pdbx_seq_one_letter_code
_entity_poly.pdbx_strand_id
1 'polypeptide(L)'
;MLKLYPLLIFSFLPFALLAQEKIEHVKTPVSQDAETVPFEPARPIKKNGKFGWVDNSTGQTLIPFEYDTIIYPTDLPTPYFIVKQNSLYGVLNGKGKVIIEPAYQQLENWTVSLSTAETEKWPAGDLLFRAKKDEKWGIINNHNKVILPFDYSFIRCKWNLVFVARKEDKWGMVNWKGEIKAPFQYDEMEGISMEGYRVRMGKLNGIITNNGKFILPVRYSTIKPFMNSKLEFEYWYLVTGTNSKKGFLNAEKLWPAIPVQYDNIADVNADNIIIAVSANKYGVINAQNKILVPFQYDQLKFLSIDYNKPLLARVKGKYGLIDLANKKRIPVAYDDLQPISGGFYKACNNGQCKVINAAGQTITKEEYDNIGVYINGKAPVFKNGQLSYIDTFGVAGNFVPSDACGYTDLHKLLADLTKAMNAKNDSLLHAFCKNITPDKHTVSFLKRSRYKNRTLVNDIERMRAYTLESRQQEIFDEMKRISSTVQDAQHTPWIAAYVPTQYDRLTMLESEPFCIESMTCLVSLRSGTKEVTIDIGRLTRMDGFWKTSYVPFVAGIPPVN
;
A
#
# COMPACT_ATOMS: atom_id res chain seq x y z
N MET A 1 -50.97 5.81 48.94
CA MET A 1 -50.81 5.91 47.48
C MET A 1 -49.34 5.84 47.13
N LEU A 2 -48.85 4.68 46.69
CA LEU A 2 -47.61 4.53 45.92
C LEU A 2 -47.84 3.30 45.02
N LYS A 3 -47.84 3.49 43.70
CA LYS A 3 -48.17 2.44 42.70
C LYS A 3 -46.89 1.72 42.25
N LEU A 4 -47.02 0.39 42.15
CA LEU A 4 -46.05 -0.58 41.69
C LEU A 4 -45.69 -0.45 40.19
N TYR A 5 -44.46 -0.80 39.84
CA TYR A 5 -44.02 -1.22 38.50
C TYR A 5 -43.70 -2.73 38.51
N PRO A 6 -44.04 -3.50 37.46
CA PRO A 6 -43.81 -4.94 37.45
C PRO A 6 -42.40 -5.31 36.95
N LEU A 7 -41.79 -6.29 37.62
CA LEU A 7 -40.62 -7.05 37.17
C LEU A 7 -40.98 -7.93 35.96
N LEU A 8 -40.19 -7.86 34.89
CA LEU A 8 -40.17 -8.85 33.82
C LEU A 8 -38.98 -9.79 34.03
N ILE A 9 -39.30 -11.03 34.36
CA ILE A 9 -38.38 -12.16 34.51
C ILE A 9 -38.09 -12.72 33.12
N PHE A 10 -36.83 -12.64 32.67
CA PHE A 10 -36.36 -13.38 31.50
C PHE A 10 -36.07 -14.82 31.90
N SER A 11 -36.88 -15.76 31.40
CA SER A 11 -36.62 -17.19 31.53
C SER A 11 -35.52 -17.61 30.54
N PHE A 12 -34.41 -18.11 31.07
CA PHE A 12 -33.40 -18.89 30.35
C PHE A 12 -34.00 -20.23 29.91
N LEU A 13 -33.85 -20.58 28.63
CA LEU A 13 -34.01 -21.93 28.12
C LEU A 13 -32.68 -22.37 27.49
N PRO A 14 -32.16 -23.57 27.81
CA PRO A 14 -30.84 -23.99 27.38
C PRO A 14 -30.84 -24.47 25.92
N PHE A 15 -29.85 -23.97 25.19
CA PHE A 15 -29.37 -24.49 23.91
C PHE A 15 -28.80 -25.89 24.11
N ALA A 16 -29.44 -26.93 23.56
CA ALA A 16 -28.78 -28.17 23.12
C ALA A 16 -29.80 -29.10 22.43
N LEU A 17 -29.84 -29.06 21.09
CA LEU A 17 -29.90 -30.27 20.26
C LEU A 17 -29.50 -29.88 18.83
N LEU A 18 -28.25 -30.21 18.48
CA LEU A 18 -27.76 -30.20 17.10
C LEU A 18 -28.42 -31.38 16.36
N ALA A 19 -29.54 -31.11 15.69
CA ALA A 19 -29.90 -31.91 14.54
C ALA A 19 -29.04 -31.40 13.37
N GLN A 20 -28.13 -32.23 12.88
CA GLN A 20 -27.53 -32.05 11.55
C GLN A 20 -28.67 -32.12 10.53
N GLU A 21 -29.28 -30.98 10.19
CA GLU A 21 -29.91 -30.85 8.88
C GLU A 21 -28.78 -30.94 7.86
N LYS A 22 -28.69 -32.10 7.20
CA LYS A 22 -28.08 -32.21 5.89
C LYS A 22 -28.62 -31.03 5.08
N ILE A 23 -27.74 -30.11 4.72
CA ILE A 23 -27.97 -29.21 3.60
C ILE A 23 -28.04 -30.15 2.40
N GLU A 24 -29.23 -30.66 2.11
CA GLU A 24 -29.53 -31.09 0.75
C GLU A 24 -29.29 -29.85 -0.10
N HIS A 25 -28.33 -29.97 -1.01
CA HIS A 25 -28.25 -29.06 -2.13
C HIS A 25 -29.64 -28.99 -2.74
N VAL A 26 -30.37 -27.91 -2.45
CA VAL A 26 -31.56 -27.56 -3.18
C VAL A 26 -31.07 -27.32 -4.60
N LYS A 27 -31.11 -28.39 -5.42
CA LYS A 27 -31.13 -28.24 -6.86
C LYS A 27 -32.34 -27.34 -7.10
N THR A 28 -32.08 -26.07 -7.39
CA THR A 28 -33.06 -25.18 -7.98
C THR A 28 -33.79 -25.99 -9.04
N PRO A 29 -35.12 -26.11 -8.98
CA PRO A 29 -35.84 -26.84 -10.01
C PRO A 29 -35.51 -26.16 -11.33
N VAL A 30 -34.87 -26.90 -12.24
CA VAL A 30 -34.88 -26.54 -13.66
C VAL A 30 -36.36 -26.41 -14.00
N SER A 31 -36.80 -25.18 -14.29
CA SER A 31 -38.21 -24.85 -14.43
C SER A 31 -38.90 -25.80 -15.39
N GLN A 32 -39.84 -26.58 -14.89
CA GLN A 32 -40.76 -27.38 -15.69
C GLN A 32 -41.89 -26.46 -16.17
N ASP A 33 -41.65 -25.63 -17.20
CA ASP A 33 -42.59 -25.54 -18.32
C ASP A 33 -42.12 -24.73 -19.55
N ALA A 34 -42.42 -25.37 -20.69
CA ALA A 34 -42.74 -24.90 -22.03
C ALA A 34 -41.78 -24.10 -22.93
N GLU A 35 -40.48 -23.90 -22.69
CA GLU A 35 -39.63 -23.25 -23.74
C GLU A 35 -38.13 -23.59 -23.78
N THR A 36 -37.70 -24.65 -23.11
CA THR A 36 -36.30 -25.03 -22.98
C THR A 36 -35.81 -25.86 -24.17
N VAL A 37 -34.93 -25.29 -24.99
CA VAL A 37 -34.00 -26.11 -25.78
C VAL A 37 -32.99 -26.75 -24.82
N PRO A 38 -32.67 -28.04 -24.94
CA PRO A 38 -31.64 -28.68 -24.13
C PRO A 38 -30.31 -27.95 -24.30
N PHE A 39 -29.78 -27.36 -23.22
CA PHE A 39 -28.44 -26.75 -23.21
C PHE A 39 -27.38 -27.76 -23.62
N GLU A 40 -27.58 -29.01 -23.21
CA GLU A 40 -26.89 -30.15 -23.75
C GLU A 40 -27.89 -31.15 -24.34
N PRO A 41 -27.62 -31.67 -25.54
CA PRO A 41 -26.34 -31.58 -26.23
C PRO A 41 -26.36 -30.55 -27.37
N ALA A 42 -26.66 -29.26 -27.21
CA ALA A 42 -26.72 -28.30 -28.33
C ALA A 42 -25.49 -27.35 -28.41
N ARG A 43 -25.07 -26.91 -29.61
CA ARG A 43 -23.90 -26.01 -29.79
C ARG A 43 -24.03 -25.04 -30.97
N PRO A 44 -23.27 -23.93 -31.00
CA PRO A 44 -23.22 -23.07 -32.17
C PRO A 44 -22.47 -23.76 -33.31
N ILE A 45 -23.05 -23.72 -34.51
CA ILE A 45 -22.42 -24.19 -35.74
C ILE A 45 -22.39 -23.04 -36.75
N LYS A 46 -21.30 -22.91 -37.50
CA LYS A 46 -21.18 -21.93 -38.58
C LYS A 46 -21.36 -22.62 -39.95
N LYS A 47 -22.32 -22.16 -40.74
CA LYS A 47 -22.57 -22.60 -42.13
C LYS A 47 -22.72 -21.39 -43.02
N ASN A 48 -22.03 -21.38 -44.18
CA ASN A 48 -22.07 -20.28 -45.15
C ASN A 48 -21.82 -18.89 -44.54
N GLY A 49 -20.89 -18.80 -43.57
CA GLY A 49 -20.56 -17.54 -42.91
C GLY A 49 -21.48 -17.14 -41.76
N LYS A 50 -22.63 -17.79 -41.58
CA LYS A 50 -23.62 -17.50 -40.55
C LYS A 50 -23.67 -18.58 -39.48
N PHE A 51 -24.01 -18.19 -38.27
CA PHE A 51 -24.19 -19.08 -37.12
C PHE A 51 -25.64 -19.49 -36.97
N GLY A 52 -25.83 -20.76 -36.64
CA GLY A 52 -27.06 -21.35 -36.12
C GLY A 52 -26.74 -22.16 -34.86
N TRP A 53 -27.77 -22.68 -34.20
CA TRP A 53 -27.64 -23.54 -33.02
C TRP A 53 -28.24 -24.89 -33.33
N VAL A 54 -27.50 -25.97 -33.07
CA VAL A 54 -27.85 -27.32 -33.51
C VAL A 54 -27.78 -28.28 -32.33
N ASP A 55 -28.77 -29.15 -32.23
CA ASP A 55 -28.77 -30.28 -31.31
C ASP A 55 -27.75 -31.33 -31.78
N ASN A 56 -26.76 -31.68 -30.97
CA ASN A 56 -25.69 -32.61 -31.33
C ASN A 56 -26.16 -34.07 -31.40
N SER A 57 -27.27 -34.43 -30.73
CA SER A 57 -27.77 -35.81 -30.71
C SER A 57 -28.61 -36.14 -31.94
N THR A 58 -29.40 -35.18 -32.41
CA THR A 58 -30.33 -35.35 -33.54
C THR A 58 -29.84 -34.67 -34.81
N GLY A 59 -28.91 -33.72 -34.71
CA GLY A 59 -28.52 -32.83 -35.81
C GLY A 59 -29.59 -31.78 -36.15
N GLN A 60 -30.66 -31.68 -35.36
CA GLN A 60 -31.74 -30.73 -35.60
C GLN A 60 -31.25 -29.29 -35.45
N THR A 61 -31.59 -28.43 -36.42
CA THR A 61 -31.35 -26.99 -36.32
C THR A 61 -32.40 -26.37 -35.41
N LEU A 62 -31.96 -25.78 -34.30
CA LEU A 62 -32.78 -25.16 -33.26
C LEU A 62 -32.87 -23.64 -33.44
N ILE A 63 -31.76 -23.01 -33.85
CA ILE A 63 -31.70 -21.61 -34.27
C ILE A 63 -31.15 -21.61 -35.71
N PRO A 64 -31.83 -20.98 -36.69
CA PRO A 64 -31.42 -21.02 -38.09
C PRO A 64 -30.06 -20.33 -38.33
N PHE A 65 -29.38 -20.73 -39.42
CA PHE A 65 -28.06 -20.21 -39.81
C PHE A 65 -28.15 -18.82 -40.47
N GLU A 66 -28.64 -17.82 -39.73
CA GLU A 66 -28.93 -16.48 -40.25
C GLU A 66 -28.14 -15.37 -39.53
N TYR A 67 -27.52 -15.70 -38.40
CA TYR A 67 -26.90 -14.74 -37.49
C TYR A 67 -25.39 -14.60 -37.73
N ASP A 68 -24.87 -13.40 -37.61
CA ASP A 68 -23.43 -13.12 -37.65
C ASP A 68 -22.73 -13.67 -36.40
N THR A 69 -23.42 -13.72 -35.27
CA THR A 69 -22.94 -14.25 -33.99
C THR A 69 -24.12 -14.68 -33.13
N ILE A 70 -23.96 -15.76 -32.36
CA ILE A 70 -24.87 -16.18 -31.30
C ILE A 70 -24.06 -16.24 -30.01
N ILE A 71 -24.46 -15.47 -29.00
CA ILE A 71 -23.84 -15.40 -27.68
C ILE A 71 -24.80 -16.08 -26.71
N TYR A 72 -24.28 -17.10 -26.02
CA TYR A 72 -24.95 -17.72 -24.88
C TYR A 72 -24.34 -17.17 -23.58
N PRO A 73 -24.94 -16.16 -22.95
CA PRO A 73 -24.44 -15.64 -21.69
C PRO A 73 -24.82 -16.60 -20.56
N THR A 74 -23.82 -17.06 -19.81
CA THR A 74 -23.99 -17.97 -18.65
C THR A 74 -24.84 -17.38 -17.53
N ASP A 75 -25.02 -16.05 -17.55
CA ASP A 75 -25.67 -15.29 -16.47
C ASP A 75 -27.14 -14.92 -16.80
N LEU A 76 -27.65 -15.33 -17.97
CA LEU A 76 -29.08 -15.27 -18.26
C LEU A 76 -29.78 -16.50 -17.66
N PRO A 77 -30.95 -16.34 -17.01
CA PRO A 77 -31.80 -17.51 -16.76
C PRO A 77 -32.09 -18.18 -18.11
N THR A 78 -31.96 -19.50 -18.15
CA THR A 78 -32.20 -20.25 -19.37
C THR A 78 -33.64 -20.02 -19.85
N PRO A 79 -33.90 -19.91 -21.18
CA PRO A 79 -33.00 -20.15 -22.31
C PRO A 79 -32.88 -18.92 -23.25
N TYR A 80 -32.33 -17.78 -22.80
CA TYR A 80 -32.17 -16.60 -23.68
C TYR A 80 -30.80 -16.54 -24.39
N PHE A 81 -30.78 -16.10 -25.64
CA PHE A 81 -29.58 -15.94 -26.47
C PHE A 81 -29.49 -14.51 -27.00
N ILE A 82 -28.29 -13.89 -26.91
CA ILE A 82 -28.03 -12.61 -27.57
C ILE A 82 -27.50 -12.92 -28.97
N VAL A 83 -28.15 -12.38 -29.99
CA VAL A 83 -27.77 -12.63 -31.40
C VAL A 83 -27.37 -11.34 -32.08
N LYS A 84 -26.49 -11.46 -33.08
CA LYS A 84 -26.10 -10.36 -33.96
C LYS A 84 -26.52 -10.67 -35.39
N GLN A 85 -27.21 -9.74 -36.05
CA GLN A 85 -27.61 -9.83 -37.45
C GLN A 85 -27.48 -8.45 -38.10
N ASN A 86 -26.81 -8.39 -39.26
CA ASN A 86 -26.60 -7.15 -40.02
C ASN A 86 -25.99 -6.04 -39.15
N SER A 87 -25.01 -6.41 -38.32
CA SER A 87 -24.33 -5.54 -37.36
C SER A 87 -25.14 -5.07 -36.14
N LEU A 88 -26.41 -5.46 -36.02
CA LEU A 88 -27.27 -5.12 -34.87
C LEU A 88 -27.53 -6.34 -33.98
N TYR A 89 -27.79 -6.08 -32.70
CA TYR A 89 -28.01 -7.08 -31.66
C TYR A 89 -29.49 -7.17 -31.29
N GLY A 90 -29.94 -8.40 -31.04
CA GLY A 90 -31.28 -8.77 -30.57
C GLY A 90 -31.22 -9.93 -29.59
N VAL A 91 -32.39 -10.45 -29.19
CA VAL A 91 -32.52 -11.57 -28.24
C VAL A 91 -33.48 -12.61 -28.79
N LEU A 92 -33.10 -13.87 -28.67
CA LEU A 92 -33.96 -15.03 -28.92
C LEU A 92 -34.24 -15.77 -27.62
N ASN A 93 -35.37 -16.48 -27.54
CA ASN A 93 -35.58 -17.49 -26.51
C ASN A 93 -34.99 -18.85 -26.92
N GLY A 94 -35.27 -19.88 -26.12
CA GLY A 94 -34.73 -21.22 -26.29
C GLY A 94 -35.12 -21.85 -27.61
N LYS A 95 -36.35 -21.62 -28.05
CA LYS A 95 -36.89 -22.12 -29.31
C LYS A 95 -36.46 -21.32 -30.54
N GLY A 96 -35.53 -20.38 -30.39
CA GLY A 96 -35.09 -19.50 -31.48
C GLY A 96 -36.12 -18.45 -31.90
N LYS A 97 -37.19 -18.24 -31.11
CA LYS A 97 -38.16 -17.17 -31.36
C LYS A 97 -37.53 -15.83 -30.99
N VAL A 98 -37.68 -14.85 -31.88
CA VAL A 98 -37.24 -13.48 -31.63
C VAL A 98 -38.05 -12.86 -30.49
N ILE A 99 -37.34 -12.43 -29.45
CA ILE A 99 -37.87 -11.73 -28.27
C ILE A 99 -37.59 -10.23 -28.40
N ILE A 100 -36.38 -9.89 -28.84
CA ILE A 100 -35.97 -8.53 -29.17
C ILE A 100 -35.39 -8.58 -30.59
N GLU A 101 -36.02 -7.87 -31.52
CA GLU A 101 -35.52 -7.74 -32.89
C GLU A 101 -34.09 -7.18 -32.91
N PRO A 102 -33.20 -7.62 -33.82
CA PRO A 102 -31.89 -7.02 -34.03
C PRO A 102 -31.98 -5.53 -34.40
N ALA A 103 -31.95 -4.67 -33.38
CA ALA A 103 -32.20 -3.23 -33.51
C ALA A 103 -31.16 -2.36 -32.77
N TYR A 104 -30.23 -2.99 -32.05
CA TYR A 104 -29.30 -2.30 -31.15
C TYR A 104 -27.86 -2.42 -31.61
N GLN A 105 -27.09 -1.34 -31.53
CA GLN A 105 -25.67 -1.36 -31.89
C GLN A 105 -24.85 -2.22 -30.91
N GLN A 106 -25.30 -2.27 -29.64
CA GLN A 106 -24.77 -3.14 -28.59
C GLN A 106 -25.90 -3.56 -27.66
N LEU A 107 -25.82 -4.77 -27.11
CA LEU A 107 -26.78 -5.30 -26.16
C LEU A 107 -26.06 -6.17 -25.12
N GLU A 108 -26.19 -5.81 -23.85
CA GLU A 108 -25.57 -6.48 -22.71
C GLU A 108 -26.69 -6.88 -21.74
N ASN A 109 -26.71 -8.15 -21.32
CA ASN A 109 -27.62 -8.58 -20.28
C ASN A 109 -27.10 -8.15 -18.90
N TRP A 110 -27.98 -7.56 -18.08
CA TRP A 110 -27.78 -7.39 -16.65
C TRP A 110 -28.94 -8.02 -15.89
N THR A 111 -28.92 -9.36 -15.77
CA THR A 111 -29.67 -10.01 -14.70
C THR A 111 -29.02 -9.59 -13.39
N VAL A 112 -29.60 -8.60 -12.72
CA VAL A 112 -29.23 -8.31 -11.33
C VAL A 112 -29.65 -9.53 -10.52
N SER A 113 -28.71 -10.20 -9.86
CA SER A 113 -29.06 -11.10 -8.76
C SER A 113 -29.69 -10.25 -7.67
N LEU A 114 -31.02 -10.12 -7.70
CA LEU A 114 -31.79 -9.37 -6.73
C LEU A 114 -31.73 -10.16 -5.42
N SER A 115 -30.79 -9.82 -4.53
CA SER A 115 -30.80 -10.35 -3.17
C SER A 115 -32.12 -9.93 -2.51
N THR A 116 -32.81 -10.91 -1.94
CA THR A 116 -34.23 -10.93 -1.56
C THR A 116 -34.66 -9.99 -0.43
N ALA A 117 -33.83 -9.04 -0.01
CA ALA A 117 -34.14 -8.16 1.11
C ALA A 117 -34.24 -6.68 0.67
N GLU A 118 -35.47 -6.26 0.40
CA GLU A 118 -36.02 -4.88 0.57
C GLU A 118 -35.31 -3.73 -0.19
N THR A 119 -35.88 -3.04 -1.18
CA THR A 119 -37.11 -2.22 -1.22
C THR A 119 -37.31 -1.81 -2.69
N GLU A 120 -38.56 -1.81 -3.20
CA GLU A 120 -38.92 -1.70 -4.63
C GLU A 120 -38.65 -2.96 -5.45
N LYS A 121 -39.61 -3.90 -5.39
CA LYS A 121 -39.58 -5.13 -6.20
C LYS A 121 -39.65 -4.75 -7.69
N TRP A 122 -38.58 -5.02 -8.43
CA TRP A 122 -38.66 -5.15 -9.89
C TRP A 122 -39.68 -6.25 -10.22
N PRO A 123 -40.50 -6.09 -11.29
CA PRO A 123 -41.45 -7.12 -11.69
C PRO A 123 -40.76 -8.49 -11.78
N ALA A 124 -41.26 -9.46 -11.02
CA ALA A 124 -40.69 -10.79 -11.00
C ALA A 124 -40.77 -11.41 -12.41
N GLY A 125 -39.64 -11.86 -12.95
CA GLY A 125 -39.56 -12.49 -14.27
C GLY A 125 -39.13 -11.59 -15.43
N ASP A 126 -39.16 -10.26 -15.27
CA ASP A 126 -38.61 -9.36 -16.29
C ASP A 126 -37.08 -9.33 -16.21
N LEU A 127 -36.42 -9.41 -17.37
CA LEU A 127 -34.96 -9.24 -17.46
C LEU A 127 -34.63 -7.82 -17.87
N LEU A 128 -33.46 -7.32 -17.45
CA LEU A 128 -32.97 -6.01 -17.84
C LEU A 128 -31.77 -6.15 -18.77
N PHE A 129 -31.84 -5.44 -19.91
CA PHE A 129 -30.75 -5.31 -20.83
C PHE A 129 -30.29 -3.86 -20.89
N ARG A 130 -28.98 -3.68 -20.87
CA ARG A 130 -28.37 -2.43 -21.28
C ARG A 130 -28.20 -2.46 -22.79
N ALA A 131 -28.81 -1.51 -23.48
CA ALA A 131 -28.84 -1.45 -24.92
C ALA A 131 -28.24 -0.14 -25.42
N LYS A 132 -27.56 -0.16 -26.56
CA LYS A 132 -27.03 1.03 -27.23
C LYS A 132 -27.76 1.27 -28.55
N LYS A 133 -28.30 2.48 -28.73
CA LYS A 133 -28.99 2.94 -29.92
C LYS A 133 -28.63 4.40 -30.17
N ASP A 134 -28.37 4.76 -31.42
CA ASP A 134 -27.97 6.12 -31.82
C ASP A 134 -26.82 6.69 -30.97
N GLU A 135 -25.80 5.86 -30.75
CA GLU A 135 -24.62 6.13 -29.92
C GLU A 135 -24.87 6.36 -28.42
N LYS A 136 -26.11 6.23 -27.96
CA LYS A 136 -26.50 6.41 -26.56
C LYS A 136 -26.99 5.10 -25.94
N TRP A 137 -26.76 4.98 -24.64
CA TRP A 137 -27.21 3.85 -23.84
C TRP A 137 -28.57 4.14 -23.21
N GLY A 138 -29.41 3.10 -23.17
CA GLY A 138 -30.65 3.03 -22.41
C GLY A 138 -30.78 1.67 -21.74
N ILE A 139 -31.86 1.49 -20.99
CA ILE A 139 -32.22 0.21 -20.38
C ILE A 139 -33.55 -0.24 -20.96
N ILE A 140 -33.61 -1.49 -21.42
CA ILE A 140 -34.82 -2.13 -21.90
C ILE A 140 -35.10 -3.40 -21.09
N ASN A 141 -36.34 -3.88 -21.11
CA ASN A 141 -36.63 -5.22 -20.58
C ASN A 141 -36.67 -6.30 -21.69
N ASN A 142 -36.88 -7.55 -21.31
CA ASN A 142 -37.13 -8.69 -22.21
C ASN A 142 -38.42 -8.59 -23.05
N HIS A 143 -39.23 -7.54 -22.89
CA HIS A 143 -40.38 -7.25 -23.76
C HIS A 143 -40.06 -6.12 -24.76
N ASN A 144 -38.79 -5.76 -24.90
CA ASN A 144 -38.32 -4.63 -25.70
C ASN A 144 -38.89 -3.26 -25.26
N LYS A 145 -39.42 -3.18 -24.04
CA LYS A 145 -39.93 -1.93 -23.46
C LYS A 145 -38.75 -1.10 -22.95
N VAL A 146 -38.69 0.16 -23.36
CA VAL A 146 -37.71 1.13 -22.83
C VAL A 146 -38.07 1.46 -21.38
N ILE A 147 -37.17 1.09 -20.46
CA ILE A 147 -37.25 1.34 -19.02
C ILE A 147 -36.55 2.66 -18.69
N LEU A 148 -35.32 2.84 -19.19
CA LEU A 148 -34.61 4.12 -19.17
C LEU A 148 -34.28 4.52 -20.60
N PRO A 149 -34.51 5.80 -20.97
CA PRO A 149 -34.33 6.27 -22.34
C PRO A 149 -32.88 6.16 -22.82
N PHE A 150 -32.70 6.12 -24.14
CA PHE A 150 -31.39 6.15 -24.80
C PHE A 150 -30.78 7.56 -24.77
N ASP A 151 -30.54 8.08 -23.56
CA ASP A 151 -30.09 9.45 -23.32
C ASP A 151 -28.65 9.52 -22.77
N TYR A 152 -28.06 8.38 -22.42
CA TYR A 152 -26.84 8.33 -21.62
C TYR A 152 -25.63 8.00 -22.49
N SER A 153 -24.54 8.75 -22.37
CA SER A 153 -23.26 8.36 -22.98
C SER A 153 -22.63 7.16 -22.25
N PHE A 154 -23.04 6.93 -21.00
CA PHE A 154 -22.69 5.76 -20.20
C PHE A 154 -23.78 5.48 -19.18
N ILE A 155 -24.09 4.22 -18.90
CA ILE A 155 -24.98 3.82 -17.81
C ILE A 155 -24.49 2.52 -17.21
N ARG A 156 -24.51 2.40 -15.89
CA ARG A 156 -24.13 1.18 -15.16
C ARG A 156 -25.04 0.88 -13.98
N CYS A 157 -25.68 -0.29 -14.01
CA CYS A 157 -26.50 -0.78 -12.91
C CYS A 157 -25.62 -1.16 -11.73
N LYS A 158 -26.14 -0.90 -10.53
CA LYS A 158 -25.57 -1.29 -9.25
C LYS A 158 -26.64 -1.97 -8.41
N TRP A 159 -26.30 -2.27 -7.17
CA TRP A 159 -27.22 -2.82 -6.18
C TRP A 159 -28.53 -2.02 -6.14
N ASN A 160 -29.64 -2.71 -5.91
CA ASN A 160 -30.98 -2.12 -5.73
C ASN A 160 -31.47 -1.26 -6.90
N LEU A 161 -31.07 -1.60 -8.14
CA LEU A 161 -31.57 -0.98 -9.37
C LEU A 161 -31.37 0.53 -9.44
N VAL A 162 -30.30 1.00 -8.80
CA VAL A 162 -29.76 2.34 -8.99
C VAL A 162 -28.66 2.26 -10.03
N PHE A 163 -28.72 3.17 -11.00
CA PHE A 163 -27.81 3.24 -12.13
C PHE A 163 -26.93 4.48 -11.98
N VAL A 164 -25.62 4.27 -12.01
CA VAL A 164 -24.65 5.35 -12.19
C VAL A 164 -24.57 5.63 -13.69
N ALA A 165 -24.88 6.86 -14.09
CA ALA A 165 -24.97 7.21 -15.50
C ALA A 165 -24.25 8.52 -15.81
N ARG A 166 -23.95 8.72 -17.09
CA ARG A 166 -23.40 9.96 -17.63
C ARG A 166 -24.36 10.50 -18.69
N LYS A 167 -24.84 11.73 -18.49
CA LYS A 167 -25.74 12.48 -19.38
C LYS A 167 -25.17 13.89 -19.54
N GLU A 168 -25.11 14.40 -20.78
CA GLU A 168 -24.60 15.76 -21.07
C GLU A 168 -23.23 16.02 -20.42
N ASP A 169 -22.33 15.04 -20.54
CA ASP A 169 -20.99 15.03 -19.94
C ASP A 169 -20.89 15.10 -18.42
N LYS A 170 -22.02 15.04 -17.69
CA LYS A 170 -22.04 15.00 -16.23
C LYS A 170 -22.48 13.64 -15.72
N TRP A 171 -21.90 13.24 -14.58
CA TRP A 171 -22.26 12.04 -13.85
C TRP A 171 -23.43 12.30 -12.90
N GLY A 172 -24.28 11.29 -12.74
CA GLY A 172 -25.43 11.29 -11.83
C GLY A 172 -25.89 9.86 -11.52
N MET A 173 -26.97 9.76 -10.76
CA MET A 173 -27.62 8.49 -10.44
C MET A 173 -29.11 8.57 -10.71
N VAL A 174 -29.65 7.50 -11.29
CA VAL A 174 -31.08 7.35 -11.60
C VAL A 174 -31.52 5.96 -11.19
N ASN A 175 -32.71 5.78 -10.63
CA ASN A 175 -33.25 4.43 -10.41
C ASN A 175 -33.98 3.91 -11.67
N TRP A 176 -34.41 2.66 -11.66
CA TRP A 176 -35.14 2.05 -12.77
C TRP A 176 -36.48 2.74 -13.12
N LYS A 177 -37.05 3.54 -12.21
CA LYS A 177 -38.26 4.35 -12.47
C LYS A 177 -37.97 5.68 -13.16
N GLY A 178 -36.69 6.02 -13.36
CA GLY A 178 -36.27 7.33 -13.88
C GLY A 178 -36.14 8.42 -12.82
N GLU A 179 -36.30 8.10 -11.52
CA GLU A 179 -36.12 9.07 -10.44
C GLU A 179 -34.63 9.37 -10.26
N ILE A 180 -34.28 10.64 -10.32
CA ILE A 180 -32.92 11.12 -10.11
C ILE A 180 -32.55 10.99 -8.63
N LYS A 181 -31.68 10.03 -8.31
CA LYS A 181 -31.14 9.82 -6.96
C LYS A 181 -29.96 10.75 -6.67
N ALA A 182 -29.15 11.04 -7.69
CA ALA A 182 -28.12 12.06 -7.64
C ALA A 182 -28.15 12.85 -8.96
N PRO A 183 -28.23 14.19 -8.93
CA PRO A 183 -28.32 15.01 -10.13
C PRO A 183 -27.12 14.82 -11.06
N PHE A 184 -27.35 14.94 -12.37
CA PHE A 184 -26.31 14.92 -13.41
C PHE A 184 -25.53 16.23 -13.42
N GLN A 185 -24.70 16.44 -12.40
CA GLN A 185 -23.93 17.68 -12.22
C GLN A 185 -22.45 17.45 -11.88
N TYR A 186 -22.07 16.20 -11.63
CA TYR A 186 -20.73 15.86 -11.19
C TYR A 186 -19.80 15.69 -12.40
N ASP A 187 -18.61 16.28 -12.35
CA ASP A 187 -17.58 16.08 -13.38
C ASP A 187 -16.99 14.66 -13.32
N GLU A 188 -17.06 14.03 -12.14
CA GLU A 188 -16.53 12.70 -11.90
C GLU A 188 -17.31 12.01 -10.77
N MET A 189 -17.47 10.69 -10.88
CA MET A 189 -18.09 9.85 -9.87
C MET A 189 -17.37 8.50 -9.80
N GLU A 190 -16.72 8.21 -8.67
CA GLU A 190 -15.90 7.01 -8.45
C GLU A 190 -16.43 6.22 -7.25
N GLY A 191 -16.60 4.90 -7.38
CA GLY A 191 -17.04 4.06 -6.27
C GLY A 191 -15.90 3.85 -5.28
N ILE A 192 -16.12 4.12 -3.99
CA ILE A 192 -15.10 4.04 -2.93
C ILE A 192 -15.36 2.95 -1.89
N SER A 193 -16.59 2.41 -1.86
CA SER A 193 -17.00 1.24 -1.08
C SER A 193 -18.26 0.62 -1.69
N MET A 194 -18.82 -0.42 -1.07
CA MET A 194 -20.12 -0.98 -1.50
C MET A 194 -21.27 0.04 -1.37
N GLU A 195 -21.14 1.00 -0.46
CA GLU A 195 -22.20 1.92 -0.07
C GLU A 195 -21.94 3.38 -0.46
N GLY A 196 -20.73 3.74 -0.93
CA GLY A 196 -20.33 5.13 -1.14
C GLY A 196 -19.61 5.42 -2.47
N TYR A 197 -19.78 6.65 -2.94
CA TYR A 197 -19.12 7.22 -4.12
C TYR A 197 -18.44 8.55 -3.79
N ARG A 198 -17.19 8.72 -4.23
CA ARG A 198 -16.58 10.04 -4.34
C ARG A 198 -17.18 10.76 -5.55
N VAL A 199 -17.59 11.99 -5.36
CA VAL A 199 -18.07 12.88 -6.43
C VAL A 199 -17.22 14.14 -6.51
N ARG A 200 -17.05 14.68 -7.72
CA ARG A 200 -16.29 15.91 -7.95
C ARG A 200 -17.11 16.94 -8.72
N MET A 201 -17.04 18.20 -8.29
CA MET A 201 -17.54 19.37 -9.02
C MET A 201 -16.45 20.44 -9.05
N GLY A 202 -16.01 20.81 -10.24
CA GLY A 202 -14.81 21.60 -10.46
C GLY A 202 -13.59 20.94 -9.78
N LYS A 203 -13.00 21.69 -8.85
CA LYS A 203 -11.85 21.26 -8.03
C LYS A 203 -12.24 20.65 -6.68
N LEU A 204 -13.53 20.64 -6.35
CA LEU A 204 -14.04 20.24 -5.04
C LEU A 204 -14.63 18.83 -5.09
N ASN A 205 -14.46 18.12 -3.98
CA ASN A 205 -14.85 16.73 -3.81
C ASN A 205 -15.87 16.61 -2.66
N GLY A 206 -16.73 15.61 -2.78
CA GLY A 206 -17.66 15.15 -1.75
C GLY A 206 -17.81 13.63 -1.81
N ILE A 207 -18.63 13.10 -0.91
CA ILE A 207 -19.00 11.69 -0.88
C ILE A 207 -20.50 11.59 -0.76
N ILE A 208 -21.10 10.76 -1.60
CA ILE A 208 -22.51 10.41 -1.54
C ILE A 208 -22.67 8.91 -1.31
N THR A 209 -23.77 8.50 -0.73
CA THR A 209 -24.20 7.11 -0.64
C THR A 209 -24.55 6.54 -2.03
N ASN A 210 -24.78 5.24 -2.11
CA ASN A 210 -25.33 4.55 -3.28
C ASN A 210 -26.77 4.98 -3.67
N ASN A 211 -27.43 5.81 -2.86
CA ASN A 211 -28.73 6.42 -3.16
C ASN A 211 -28.66 7.95 -3.34
N GLY A 212 -27.44 8.51 -3.44
CA GLY A 212 -27.21 9.92 -3.74
C GLY A 212 -27.29 10.89 -2.56
N LYS A 213 -27.46 10.42 -1.31
CA LYS A 213 -27.41 11.26 -0.11
C LYS A 213 -25.96 11.63 0.23
N PHE A 214 -25.71 12.88 0.61
CA PHE A 214 -24.38 13.32 1.02
C PHE A 214 -23.96 12.70 2.36
N ILE A 215 -22.77 12.10 2.37
CA ILE A 215 -21.99 11.77 3.56
C ILE A 215 -21.02 12.93 3.84
N LEU A 216 -20.35 13.39 2.78
CA LEU A 216 -19.52 14.60 2.79
C LEU A 216 -20.00 15.53 1.67
N PRO A 217 -20.42 16.77 1.96
CA PRO A 217 -20.81 17.72 0.92
C PRO A 217 -19.62 18.07 0.02
N VAL A 218 -19.90 18.54 -1.21
CA VAL A 218 -18.87 18.92 -2.19
C VAL A 218 -18.21 20.25 -1.81
N ARG A 219 -17.25 20.18 -0.86
CA ARG A 219 -16.51 21.36 -0.35
C ARG A 219 -15.06 21.06 0.03
N TYR A 220 -14.59 19.85 -0.24
CA TYR A 220 -13.25 19.40 0.14
C TYR A 220 -12.29 19.48 -1.04
N SER A 221 -11.06 19.93 -0.81
CA SER A 221 -10.06 20.07 -1.88
C SER A 221 -9.65 18.70 -2.42
N THR A 222 -9.47 17.71 -1.54
CA THR A 222 -9.14 16.33 -1.94
C THR A 222 -9.76 15.30 -1.02
N ILE A 223 -10.16 14.16 -1.58
CA ILE A 223 -10.55 12.94 -0.85
C ILE A 223 -9.81 11.78 -1.51
N LYS A 224 -8.83 11.19 -0.80
CA LYS A 224 -7.93 10.18 -1.37
C LYS A 224 -7.77 8.98 -0.45
N PRO A 225 -7.58 7.76 -0.98
CA PRO A 225 -7.24 6.60 -0.18
C PRO A 225 -6.00 6.89 0.68
N PHE A 226 -6.08 6.53 1.96
CA PHE A 226 -4.95 6.55 2.86
C PHE A 226 -4.31 5.16 2.84
N MET A 227 -3.18 5.05 2.15
CA MET A 227 -2.44 3.79 2.08
C MET A 227 -1.56 3.63 3.31
N ASN A 228 -1.87 2.65 4.15
CA ASN A 228 -0.96 2.14 5.17
C ASN A 228 -0.70 0.67 4.89
N SER A 229 0.56 0.28 4.73
CA SER A 229 0.97 -1.11 4.49
C SER A 229 0.61 -2.05 5.65
N LYS A 230 0.21 -1.52 6.80
CA LYS A 230 -0.27 -2.27 7.96
C LYS A 230 -1.79 -2.41 8.02
N LEU A 231 -2.51 -1.68 7.17
CA LEU A 231 -3.98 -1.68 7.07
C LEU A 231 -4.43 -2.34 5.77
N GLU A 232 -3.71 -3.38 5.33
CA GLU A 232 -4.15 -4.20 4.20
C GLU A 232 -5.63 -4.55 4.44
N PHE A 233 -6.50 -4.20 3.48
CA PHE A 233 -7.96 -4.37 3.49
C PHE A 233 -8.83 -3.28 4.14
N GLU A 234 -8.30 -2.22 4.77
CA GLU A 234 -9.14 -1.15 5.32
C GLU A 234 -9.24 0.10 4.42
N TYR A 235 -10.47 0.48 4.06
CA TYR A 235 -10.76 1.60 3.14
C TYR A 235 -10.78 2.96 3.85
N TRP A 236 -9.63 3.39 4.36
CA TRP A 236 -9.49 4.73 4.94
C TRP A 236 -9.25 5.79 3.86
N TYR A 237 -9.86 6.97 4.05
CA TYR A 237 -9.72 8.12 3.18
C TYR A 237 -9.27 9.34 3.97
N LEU A 238 -8.19 9.96 3.49
CA LEU A 238 -7.75 11.26 3.94
C LEU A 238 -8.59 12.34 3.26
N VAL A 239 -9.23 13.18 4.08
CA VAL A 239 -10.07 14.28 3.63
C VAL A 239 -9.34 15.59 3.90
N THR A 240 -9.10 16.38 2.85
CA THR A 240 -8.41 17.68 2.98
C THR A 240 -9.40 18.81 2.70
N GLY A 241 -9.47 19.77 3.60
CA GLY A 241 -10.23 21.01 3.45
C GLY A 241 -9.57 21.97 2.46
N THR A 242 -10.29 23.00 2.05
CA THR A 242 -9.72 24.11 1.24
C THR A 242 -8.71 24.95 2.03
N ASN A 243 -8.77 24.90 3.36
CA ASN A 243 -7.81 25.52 4.28
C ASN A 243 -6.60 24.62 4.60
N SER A 244 -6.38 23.56 3.81
CA SER A 244 -5.33 22.56 4.01
C SER A 244 -5.41 21.72 5.29
N LYS A 245 -6.43 21.93 6.13
CA LYS A 245 -6.68 21.06 7.28
C LYS A 245 -7.10 19.67 6.81
N LYS A 246 -6.82 18.67 7.63
CA LYS A 246 -7.04 17.26 7.33
C LYS A 246 -7.99 16.64 8.35
N GLY A 247 -8.78 15.72 7.84
CA GLY A 247 -9.65 14.81 8.58
C GLY A 247 -9.57 13.43 7.94
N PHE A 248 -10.37 12.50 8.43
CA PHE A 248 -10.22 11.09 8.09
C PHE A 248 -11.57 10.39 8.06
N LEU A 249 -11.80 9.51 7.08
CA LEU A 249 -13.05 8.77 6.94
C LEU A 249 -12.76 7.28 6.73
N ASN A 250 -13.47 6.42 7.44
CA ASN A 250 -13.53 4.99 7.12
C ASN A 250 -14.69 4.73 6.14
N ALA A 251 -14.40 4.21 4.95
CA ALA A 251 -15.41 4.01 3.90
C ALA A 251 -16.27 2.75 4.06
N GLU A 252 -15.95 1.84 4.98
CA GLU A 252 -16.86 0.74 5.34
C GLU A 252 -18.00 1.24 6.22
N LYS A 253 -17.66 2.06 7.22
CA LYS A 253 -18.62 2.53 8.22
C LYS A 253 -19.37 3.79 7.80
N LEU A 254 -18.81 4.54 6.84
CA LEU A 254 -19.36 5.79 6.29
C LEU A 254 -19.82 6.83 7.35
N TRP A 255 -19.41 6.69 8.63
CA TRP A 255 -19.80 7.52 9.78
C TRP A 255 -18.90 7.29 11.01
N PRO A 256 -18.67 8.28 11.90
CA PRO A 256 -18.34 9.68 11.64
C PRO A 256 -16.86 9.87 11.27
N ALA A 257 -16.64 10.70 10.26
CA ALA A 257 -15.30 11.13 9.89
C ALA A 257 -14.64 11.88 11.06
N ILE A 258 -13.36 11.60 11.30
CA ILE A 258 -12.50 12.51 12.06
C ILE A 258 -12.60 13.89 11.38
N PRO A 259 -12.98 14.94 12.11
CA PRO A 259 -13.24 16.25 11.54
C PRO A 259 -12.00 16.81 10.83
N VAL A 260 -12.26 17.58 9.78
CA VAL A 260 -11.21 18.25 8.99
C VAL A 260 -10.70 19.48 9.73
N GLN A 261 -9.91 19.24 10.78
CA GLN A 261 -9.45 20.27 11.72
C GLN A 261 -7.95 20.19 12.05
N TYR A 262 -7.29 19.08 11.71
CA TYR A 262 -5.88 18.85 12.02
C TYR A 262 -4.98 19.44 10.94
N ASP A 263 -3.78 19.87 11.30
CA ASP A 263 -2.77 20.29 10.31
C ASP A 263 -2.33 19.09 9.46
N ASN A 264 -2.22 17.93 10.09
CA ASN A 264 -1.89 16.69 9.42
C ASN A 264 -2.45 15.47 10.16
N ILE A 265 -2.61 14.36 9.44
CA ILE A 265 -2.79 13.02 9.98
C ILE A 265 -1.53 12.26 9.60
N ALA A 266 -0.73 11.86 10.59
CA ALA A 266 0.62 11.33 10.38
C ALA A 266 0.63 9.81 10.23
N ASP A 267 -0.13 9.08 11.04
CA ASP A 267 -0.18 7.62 11.02
C ASP A 267 -1.48 7.10 11.67
N VAL A 268 -1.87 5.87 11.37
CA VAL A 268 -3.00 5.15 11.98
C VAL A 268 -2.67 3.67 12.07
N ASN A 269 -2.98 3.03 13.20
CA ASN A 269 -2.80 1.58 13.38
C ASN A 269 -4.13 0.81 13.23
N ALA A 270 -4.07 -0.53 13.28
CA ALA A 270 -5.22 -1.42 13.08
C ALA A 270 -6.34 -1.25 14.14
N ASP A 271 -6.02 -0.68 15.30
CA ASP A 271 -7.00 -0.40 16.36
C ASP A 271 -7.63 1.00 16.25
N ASN A 272 -7.43 1.68 15.11
CA ASN A 272 -7.96 3.01 14.84
C ASN A 272 -7.45 4.09 15.81
N ILE A 273 -6.22 3.91 16.27
CA ILE A 273 -5.47 4.92 17.01
C ILE A 273 -4.68 5.75 15.99
N ILE A 274 -4.87 7.06 16.05
CA ILE A 274 -4.45 7.99 15.01
C ILE A 274 -3.46 8.98 15.61
N ILE A 275 -2.27 9.09 15.02
CA ILE A 275 -1.34 10.17 15.30
C ILE A 275 -1.74 11.36 14.42
N ALA A 276 -2.14 12.45 15.05
CA ALA A 276 -2.53 13.68 14.38
C ALA A 276 -1.59 14.82 14.76
N VAL A 277 -1.58 15.88 13.94
CA VAL A 277 -0.82 17.11 14.16
C VAL A 277 -1.77 18.27 14.29
N SER A 278 -1.60 19.08 15.34
CA SER A 278 -2.34 20.32 15.58
C SER A 278 -1.40 21.36 16.14
N ALA A 279 -1.44 22.58 15.60
CA ALA A 279 -0.53 23.68 15.93
C ALA A 279 0.96 23.25 15.87
N ASN A 280 1.33 22.48 14.83
CA ASN A 280 2.67 21.90 14.64
C ASN A 280 3.15 20.96 15.77
N LYS A 281 2.24 20.45 16.61
CA LYS A 281 2.54 19.46 17.64
C LYS A 281 1.80 18.17 17.38
N TYR A 282 2.44 17.06 17.72
CA TYR A 282 1.91 15.71 17.59
C TYR A 282 1.11 15.35 18.84
N GLY A 283 -0.04 14.72 18.62
CA GLY A 283 -0.90 14.10 19.63
C GLY A 283 -1.51 12.81 19.09
N VAL A 284 -2.28 12.13 19.92
CA VAL A 284 -2.95 10.88 19.56
C VAL A 284 -4.43 10.99 19.85
N ILE A 285 -5.24 10.58 18.89
CA ILE A 285 -6.70 10.50 19.01
C ILE A 285 -7.17 9.08 18.69
N ASN A 286 -8.35 8.72 19.18
CA ASN A 286 -9.03 7.50 18.75
C ASN A 286 -9.98 7.77 17.56
N ALA A 287 -10.65 6.71 17.08
CA ALA A 287 -11.62 6.79 15.98
C ALA A 287 -12.84 7.70 16.27
N GLN A 288 -13.14 8.00 17.54
CA GLN A 288 -14.19 8.95 17.95
C GLN A 288 -13.66 10.38 18.10
N ASN A 289 -12.43 10.65 17.63
CA ASN A 289 -11.76 11.94 17.76
C ASN A 289 -11.49 12.35 19.23
N LYS A 290 -11.49 11.41 20.18
CA LYS A 290 -11.11 11.66 21.56
C LYS A 290 -9.60 11.72 21.65
N ILE A 291 -9.08 12.80 22.25
CA ILE A 291 -7.65 12.96 22.54
C ILE A 291 -7.24 11.95 23.62
N LEU A 292 -6.31 11.06 23.27
CA LEU A 292 -5.65 10.12 24.18
C LEU A 292 -4.33 10.68 24.68
N VAL A 293 -3.54 11.24 23.77
CA VAL A 293 -2.26 11.91 24.07
C VAL A 293 -2.37 13.36 23.59
N PRO A 294 -2.11 14.36 24.45
CA PRO A 294 -2.24 15.77 24.09
C PRO A 294 -1.23 16.18 23.00
N PHE A 295 -1.60 17.20 22.22
CA PHE A 295 -0.77 17.78 21.15
C PHE A 295 0.37 18.62 21.72
N GLN A 296 1.41 17.97 22.24
CA GLN A 296 2.54 18.63 22.90
C GLN A 296 3.92 18.14 22.45
N TYR A 297 3.96 17.08 21.63
CA TYR A 297 5.21 16.46 21.20
C TYR A 297 5.69 17.03 19.86
N ASP A 298 7.00 17.06 19.65
CA ASP A 298 7.56 17.48 18.35
C ASP A 298 7.44 16.36 17.31
N GLN A 299 7.38 15.11 17.77
CA GLN A 299 7.12 13.94 16.94
C GLN A 299 6.58 12.80 17.81
N LEU A 300 5.67 12.02 17.26
CA LEU A 300 5.23 10.73 17.79
C LEU A 300 5.32 9.67 16.69
N LYS A 301 5.73 8.45 17.03
CA LYS A 301 5.80 7.31 16.10
C LYS A 301 5.34 6.01 16.77
N PHE A 302 4.52 5.23 16.08
CA PHE A 302 4.23 3.85 16.46
C PHE A 302 5.47 2.98 16.24
N LEU A 303 5.91 2.26 17.27
CA LEU A 303 7.06 1.36 17.21
C LEU A 303 6.72 -0.04 16.67
N SER A 304 5.44 -0.40 16.65
CA SER A 304 4.96 -1.69 16.13
C SER A 304 3.51 -1.55 15.67
N ILE A 305 2.99 -2.62 15.06
CA ILE A 305 1.56 -2.74 14.73
C ILE A 305 0.74 -2.98 16.01
N ASP A 306 1.37 -3.58 17.03
CA ASP A 306 0.75 -3.89 18.32
C ASP A 306 0.56 -2.62 19.19
N TYR A 307 -0.70 -2.31 19.51
CA TYR A 307 -1.13 -1.16 20.31
C TYR A 307 -0.70 -1.21 21.77
N ASN A 308 -0.32 -2.39 22.29
CA ASN A 308 0.18 -2.51 23.65
C ASN A 308 1.62 -1.99 23.80
N LYS A 309 2.28 -1.62 22.69
CA LYS A 309 3.62 -1.08 22.71
C LYS A 309 3.62 0.44 22.82
N PRO A 310 4.56 1.00 23.60
CA PRO A 310 4.66 2.45 23.76
C PRO A 310 5.00 3.16 22.44
N LEU A 311 4.61 4.42 22.36
CA LEU A 311 4.97 5.36 21.31
C LEU A 311 6.37 5.91 21.55
N LEU A 312 7.15 6.03 20.48
CA LEU A 312 8.37 6.83 20.50
C LEU A 312 7.97 8.31 20.46
N ALA A 313 8.46 9.07 21.43
CA ALA A 313 8.15 10.48 21.57
C ALA A 313 9.42 11.34 21.50
N ARG A 314 9.34 12.45 20.77
CA ARG A 314 10.42 13.44 20.67
C ARG A 314 9.99 14.79 21.21
N VAL A 315 10.84 15.41 22.04
CA VAL A 315 10.69 16.77 22.55
C VAL A 315 12.05 17.46 22.57
N LYS A 316 12.17 18.61 21.91
CA LYS A 316 13.38 19.44 21.82
C LYS A 316 14.64 18.62 21.46
N GLY A 317 14.51 17.72 20.49
CA GLY A 317 15.59 16.86 20.01
C GLY A 317 15.88 15.62 20.86
N LYS A 318 15.28 15.47 22.04
CA LYS A 318 15.44 14.29 22.90
C LYS A 318 14.30 13.29 22.70
N TYR A 319 14.58 12.01 22.92
CA TYR A 319 13.68 10.88 22.73
C TYR A 319 13.34 10.16 24.05
N GLY A 320 12.14 9.60 24.10
CA GLY A 320 11.62 8.77 25.19
C GLY A 320 10.46 7.89 24.71
N LEU A 321 9.89 7.10 25.61
CA LEU A 321 8.72 6.25 25.33
C LEU A 321 7.54 6.66 26.21
N ILE A 322 6.37 6.78 25.60
CA ILE A 322 5.11 7.05 26.30
C ILE A 322 4.06 6.00 25.95
N ASP A 323 3.12 5.73 26.84
CA ASP A 323 1.93 4.96 26.49
C ASP A 323 0.77 5.86 26.04
N LEU A 324 -0.37 5.25 25.69
CA LEU A 324 -1.58 5.96 25.26
C LEU A 324 -2.27 6.75 26.39
N ALA A 325 -1.90 6.51 27.66
CA ALA A 325 -2.30 7.35 28.78
C ALA A 325 -1.33 8.53 28.98
N ASN A 326 -0.42 8.77 28.03
CA ASN A 326 0.62 9.78 28.08
C ASN A 326 1.61 9.59 29.25
N LYS A 327 1.68 8.39 29.84
CA LYS A 327 2.64 8.08 30.90
C LYS A 327 3.99 7.78 30.27
N LYS A 328 5.01 8.51 30.72
CA LYS A 328 6.41 8.29 30.33
C LYS A 328 6.90 6.95 30.87
N ARG A 329 7.02 5.95 29.98
CA ARG A 329 7.63 4.65 30.27
C ARG A 329 9.15 4.76 30.28
N ILE A 330 9.69 5.54 29.35
CA ILE A 330 11.09 5.95 29.32
C ILE A 330 11.11 7.47 29.25
N PRO A 331 11.80 8.18 30.18
CA PRO A 331 11.90 9.63 30.16
C PRO A 331 12.42 10.16 28.82
N VAL A 332 11.93 11.32 28.39
CA VAL A 332 12.41 12.01 27.18
C VAL A 332 13.74 12.70 27.52
N ALA A 333 14.82 11.94 27.45
CA ALA A 333 16.15 12.37 27.92
C ALA A 333 17.31 11.89 27.03
N TYR A 334 17.05 11.05 26.03
CA TYR A 334 18.08 10.43 25.18
C TYR A 334 18.25 11.20 23.87
N ASP A 335 19.48 11.31 23.36
CA ASP A 335 19.75 11.86 22.02
C ASP A 335 19.22 10.93 20.91
N ASP A 336 19.22 9.63 21.17
CA ASP A 336 18.66 8.61 20.28
C ASP A 336 18.06 7.46 21.10
N LEU A 337 16.93 6.92 20.63
CA LEU A 337 16.25 5.80 21.28
C LEU A 337 15.59 4.90 20.24
N GLN A 338 16.08 3.68 20.11
CA GLN A 338 15.69 2.76 19.02
C GLN A 338 15.36 1.37 19.55
N PRO A 339 14.26 0.74 19.12
CA PRO A 339 14.01 -0.67 19.44
C PRO A 339 15.07 -1.55 18.76
N ILE A 340 15.65 -2.50 19.50
CA ILE A 340 16.70 -3.39 18.98
C ILE A 340 16.34 -4.88 19.03
N SER A 341 15.28 -5.27 19.76
CA SER A 341 14.52 -6.55 19.66
C SER A 341 13.66 -6.72 20.91
N GLY A 342 12.55 -7.45 20.85
CA GLY A 342 11.97 -8.12 22.04
C GLY A 342 11.66 -7.27 23.27
N GLY A 343 11.47 -5.95 23.13
CA GLY A 343 11.27 -5.03 24.26
C GLY A 343 12.55 -4.36 24.80
N PHE A 344 13.69 -4.59 24.15
CA PHE A 344 14.95 -3.89 24.36
C PHE A 344 15.11 -2.72 23.39
N TYR A 345 15.78 -1.68 23.90
CA TYR A 345 16.04 -0.43 23.22
C TYR A 345 17.52 -0.08 23.34
N LYS A 346 18.12 0.38 22.25
CA LYS A 346 19.36 1.15 22.28
C LYS A 346 19.01 2.57 22.68
N ALA A 347 19.63 3.07 23.74
CA ALA A 347 19.47 4.44 24.20
C ALA A 347 20.83 5.13 24.24
N CYS A 348 20.96 6.25 23.55
CA CYS A 348 22.23 6.96 23.41
C CYS A 348 22.17 8.39 23.96
N ASN A 349 23.27 8.85 24.54
CA ASN A 349 23.51 10.23 24.95
C ASN A 349 24.96 10.59 24.66
N ASN A 350 25.19 11.77 24.09
CA ASN A 350 26.54 12.31 23.80
C ASN A 350 27.46 11.31 23.07
N GLY A 351 26.91 10.52 22.13
CA GLY A 351 27.67 9.55 21.35
C GLY A 351 27.98 8.22 22.05
N GLN A 352 27.50 8.01 23.29
CA GLN A 352 27.60 6.75 24.01
C GLN A 352 26.22 6.12 24.19
N CYS A 353 26.15 4.80 24.05
CA CYS A 353 24.91 4.03 23.95
C CYS A 353 24.90 2.87 24.96
N LYS A 354 23.69 2.53 25.43
CA LYS A 354 23.44 1.38 26.30
C LYS A 354 22.16 0.66 25.89
N VAL A 355 22.01 -0.59 26.30
CA VAL A 355 20.73 -1.30 26.17
C VAL A 355 19.88 -1.03 27.39
N ILE A 356 18.62 -0.65 27.16
CA ILE A 356 17.60 -0.54 28.20
C ILE A 356 16.37 -1.38 27.83
N ASN A 357 15.60 -1.82 28.81
CA ASN A 357 14.30 -2.45 28.55
C ASN A 357 13.17 -1.40 28.43
N ALA A 358 11.95 -1.86 28.14
CA ALA A 358 10.76 -1.01 28.00
C ALA A 358 10.37 -0.23 29.27
N ALA A 359 10.89 -0.61 30.45
CA ALA A 359 10.75 0.13 31.70
C ALA A 359 11.88 1.15 31.94
N GLY A 360 12.81 1.27 30.99
CA GLY A 360 13.97 2.15 31.07
C GLY A 360 15.11 1.63 31.95
N GLN A 361 15.04 0.38 32.42
CA GLN A 361 16.12 -0.23 33.21
C GLN A 361 17.29 -0.56 32.29
N THR A 362 18.49 -0.19 32.71
CA THR A 362 19.72 -0.48 31.97
C THR A 362 20.07 -1.96 32.09
N ILE A 363 20.37 -2.59 30.95
CA ILE A 363 20.70 -4.01 30.81
C ILE A 363 22.21 -4.20 30.64
N THR A 364 22.88 -3.35 29.85
CA THR A 364 24.33 -3.42 29.68
C THR A 364 25.07 -2.89 30.92
N LYS A 365 26.17 -3.54 31.28
CA LYS A 365 27.04 -3.07 32.38
C LYS A 365 27.89 -1.86 31.98
N GLU A 366 28.15 -1.71 30.69
CA GLU A 366 28.99 -0.66 30.12
C GLU A 366 28.22 0.13 29.07
N GLU A 367 28.82 1.25 28.66
CA GLU A 367 28.40 2.03 27.50
C GLU A 367 29.29 1.73 26.29
N TYR A 368 28.72 1.93 25.11
CA TYR A 368 29.26 1.55 23.81
C TYR A 368 29.12 2.71 22.84
N ASP A 369 30.07 2.86 21.91
CA ASP A 369 29.98 3.85 20.83
C ASP A 369 28.77 3.60 19.93
N ASN A 370 28.37 2.32 19.78
CA ASN A 370 27.16 1.93 19.07
C ASN A 370 26.71 0.50 19.44
N ILE A 371 25.42 0.22 19.23
CA ILE A 371 24.79 -1.08 19.49
C ILE A 371 23.88 -1.43 18.30
N GLY A 372 24.04 -2.63 17.75
CA GLY A 372 23.16 -3.16 16.70
C GLY A 372 21.92 -3.84 17.23
N VAL A 373 21.21 -4.54 16.37
CA VAL A 373 20.00 -5.29 16.73
C VAL A 373 20.34 -6.67 17.32
N TYR A 374 19.48 -7.18 18.20
CA TYR A 374 19.61 -8.54 18.69
C TYR A 374 19.16 -9.55 17.64
N ILE A 375 20.04 -10.49 17.30
CA ILE A 375 19.81 -11.62 16.41
C ILE A 375 20.22 -12.88 17.15
N ASN A 376 19.31 -13.86 17.28
CA ASN A 376 19.55 -15.11 18.00
C ASN A 376 20.14 -14.89 19.42
N GLY A 377 19.62 -13.88 20.13
CA GLY A 377 20.03 -13.56 21.50
C GLY A 377 21.35 -12.80 21.63
N LYS A 378 21.97 -12.34 20.53
CA LYS A 378 23.20 -11.53 20.56
C LYS A 378 23.04 -10.23 19.78
N ALA A 379 23.58 -9.12 20.27
CA ALA A 379 23.65 -7.85 19.56
C ALA A 379 25.11 -7.41 19.38
N PRO A 380 25.53 -6.96 18.19
CA PRO A 380 26.87 -6.42 17.99
C PRO A 380 27.01 -5.08 18.72
N VAL A 381 28.16 -4.84 19.32
CA VAL A 381 28.47 -3.60 20.05
C VAL A 381 29.85 -3.08 19.72
N PHE A 382 30.01 -1.76 19.73
CA PHE A 382 31.26 -1.08 19.46
C PHE A 382 31.76 -0.38 20.70
N LYS A 383 33.03 -0.56 21.05
CA LYS A 383 33.66 0.19 22.13
C LYS A 383 35.07 0.55 21.74
N ASN A 384 35.40 1.84 21.76
CA ASN A 384 36.68 2.38 21.33
C ASN A 384 37.09 1.89 19.93
N GLY A 385 36.12 1.81 19.01
CA GLY A 385 36.34 1.32 17.65
C GLY A 385 36.56 -0.20 17.50
N GLN A 386 36.42 -0.98 18.58
CA GLN A 386 36.47 -2.45 18.53
C GLN A 386 35.07 -3.06 18.58
N LEU A 387 34.83 -4.05 17.73
CA LEU A 387 33.57 -4.80 17.67
C LEU A 387 33.57 -5.96 18.67
N SER A 388 32.47 -6.13 19.39
CA SER A 388 32.15 -7.31 20.19
C SER A 388 30.65 -7.62 20.14
N TYR A 389 30.17 -8.57 20.94
CA TYR A 389 28.74 -8.85 21.08
C TYR A 389 28.34 -8.80 22.54
N ILE A 390 27.10 -8.41 22.79
CA ILE A 390 26.42 -8.62 24.07
C ILE A 390 25.32 -9.65 23.91
N ASP A 391 25.14 -10.49 24.92
CA ASP A 391 23.96 -11.36 25.01
C ASP A 391 22.72 -10.58 25.53
N THR A 392 21.58 -11.25 25.66
CA THR A 392 20.33 -10.63 26.16
C THR A 392 20.41 -10.18 27.62
N PHE A 393 21.45 -10.58 28.35
CA PHE A 393 21.72 -10.14 29.72
C PHE A 393 22.72 -8.97 29.75
N GLY A 394 23.17 -8.48 28.59
CA GLY A 394 24.12 -7.39 28.48
C GLY A 394 25.56 -7.80 28.80
N VAL A 395 25.87 -9.11 28.81
CA VAL A 395 27.23 -9.61 29.05
C VAL A 395 28.01 -9.61 27.76
N ALA A 396 29.13 -8.87 27.75
CA ALA A 396 30.03 -8.82 26.61
C ALA A 396 30.76 -10.16 26.42
N GLY A 397 30.71 -10.70 25.21
CA GLY A 397 31.48 -11.87 24.78
C GLY A 397 32.60 -11.47 23.82
N ASN A 398 33.65 -12.27 23.77
CA ASN A 398 34.75 -12.05 22.82
C ASN A 398 34.26 -12.19 21.38
N PHE A 399 34.58 -11.18 20.56
CA PHE A 399 34.53 -11.30 19.12
C PHE A 399 35.67 -12.21 18.67
N VAL A 400 35.37 -13.24 17.88
CA VAL A 400 36.39 -13.91 17.07
C VAL A 400 36.25 -13.34 15.67
N PRO A 401 37.11 -12.39 15.26
CA PRO A 401 37.04 -11.77 13.95
C PRO A 401 37.46 -12.77 12.89
N SER A 402 36.62 -12.97 11.89
CA SER A 402 37.14 -13.15 10.54
C SER A 402 36.57 -12.13 9.54
N ASP A 403 35.34 -11.60 9.74
CA ASP A 403 34.64 -10.99 8.61
C ASP A 403 33.96 -9.61 8.81
N ALA A 404 33.88 -8.99 10.00
CA ALA A 404 33.26 -7.64 10.11
C ALA A 404 34.29 -6.52 9.86
N CYS A 405 33.99 -5.62 8.93
CA CYS A 405 34.84 -4.48 8.55
C CYS A 405 33.97 -3.22 8.38
N GLY A 406 34.53 -2.01 8.40
CA GLY A 406 33.77 -0.80 8.04
C GLY A 406 33.99 0.44 8.88
N TYR A 407 33.38 1.55 8.45
CA TYR A 407 33.52 2.86 9.07
C TYR A 407 32.26 3.25 9.84
N THR A 408 32.39 3.51 11.14
CA THR A 408 31.27 3.98 11.97
C THR A 408 31.06 5.49 11.91
N ASP A 409 32.05 6.21 11.37
CA ASP A 409 32.15 7.67 11.32
C ASP A 409 32.60 8.13 9.92
N LEU A 410 31.93 9.16 9.38
CA LEU A 410 32.19 9.65 8.03
C LEU A 410 33.52 10.41 7.91
N HIS A 411 33.94 11.15 8.95
CA HIS A 411 35.25 11.81 8.96
C HIS A 411 36.38 10.79 8.92
N LYS A 412 36.24 9.68 9.63
CA LYS A 412 37.21 8.58 9.60
C LYS A 412 37.27 7.91 8.23
N LEU A 413 36.12 7.71 7.57
CA LEU A 413 36.05 7.23 6.19
C LEU A 413 36.83 8.16 5.25
N LEU A 414 36.57 9.46 5.31
CA LEU A 414 37.24 10.46 4.45
C LEU A 414 38.75 10.56 4.73
N ALA A 415 39.16 10.45 6.00
CA ALA A 415 40.57 10.47 6.37
C ALA A 415 41.31 9.24 5.84
N ASP A 416 40.71 8.05 5.90
CA ASP A 416 41.33 6.84 5.39
C ASP A 416 41.28 6.76 3.86
N LEU A 417 40.25 7.31 3.22
CA LEU A 417 40.25 7.55 1.78
C LEU A 417 41.39 8.48 1.37
N THR A 418 41.56 9.61 2.07
CA THR A 418 42.66 10.55 1.84
C THR A 418 44.01 9.83 1.91
N LYS A 419 44.22 9.00 2.92
CA LYS A 419 45.47 8.22 3.06
C LYS A 419 45.64 7.22 1.92
N ALA A 420 44.57 6.52 1.53
CA ALA A 420 44.60 5.55 0.45
C ALA A 420 44.95 6.18 -0.91
N MET A 421 44.35 7.33 -1.25
CA MET A 421 44.60 8.03 -2.53
C MET A 421 46.04 8.55 -2.67
N ASN A 422 46.70 8.87 -1.55
CA ASN A 422 48.08 9.34 -1.52
C ASN A 422 49.11 8.22 -1.34
N ALA A 423 48.67 6.98 -1.16
CA ALA A 423 49.56 5.85 -0.92
C ALA A 423 50.32 5.47 -2.20
N LYS A 424 51.62 5.13 -2.06
CA LYS A 424 52.44 4.62 -3.16
C LYS A 424 52.14 3.16 -3.52
N ASN A 425 51.38 2.46 -2.68
CA ASN A 425 51.02 1.06 -2.88
C ASN A 425 49.51 0.87 -2.67
N ASP A 426 49.01 -0.23 -3.20
CA ASP A 426 47.58 -0.53 -3.22
C ASP A 426 47.04 -1.05 -1.88
N SER A 427 47.89 -1.32 -0.89
CA SER A 427 47.48 -1.97 0.37
C SER A 427 46.47 -1.14 1.16
N LEU A 428 46.66 0.19 1.22
CA LEU A 428 45.71 1.09 1.89
C LEU A 428 44.41 1.24 1.10
N LEU A 429 44.48 1.20 -0.24
CA LEU A 429 43.31 1.25 -1.10
C LEU A 429 42.48 -0.04 -0.99
N HIS A 430 43.12 -1.21 -0.94
CA HIS A 430 42.48 -2.49 -0.65
C HIS A 430 41.77 -2.48 0.72
N ALA A 431 42.45 -1.97 1.76
CA ALA A 431 41.86 -1.88 3.09
C ALA A 431 40.64 -0.95 3.12
N PHE A 432 40.71 0.20 2.45
CA PHE A 432 39.58 1.11 2.30
C PHE A 432 38.39 0.45 1.60
N CYS A 433 38.62 -0.18 0.44
CA CYS A 433 37.59 -0.86 -0.35
C CYS A 433 36.95 -2.01 0.45
N LYS A 434 37.75 -2.80 1.19
CA LYS A 434 37.25 -3.83 2.11
C LYS A 434 36.29 -3.26 3.14
N ASN A 435 36.61 -2.10 3.73
CA ASN A 435 35.83 -1.50 4.80
C ASN A 435 34.49 -0.95 4.29
N ILE A 436 34.44 -0.31 3.12
CA ILE A 436 33.20 0.25 2.58
C ILE A 436 32.29 -0.80 1.93
N THR A 437 32.79 -1.99 1.57
CA THR A 437 31.98 -3.05 0.96
C THR A 437 31.18 -3.81 2.04
N PRO A 438 29.90 -4.18 1.82
CA PRO A 438 29.13 -5.03 2.73
C PRO A 438 29.92 -6.29 3.10
N ASP A 439 29.91 -6.74 4.35
CA ASP A 439 30.55 -8.01 4.73
C ASP A 439 29.56 -9.18 4.76
N LYS A 440 30.05 -10.40 5.03
CA LYS A 440 29.21 -11.62 5.12
C LYS A 440 28.08 -11.47 6.13
N HIS A 441 28.33 -10.79 7.25
CA HIS A 441 27.32 -10.52 8.27
C HIS A 441 26.23 -9.59 7.72
N THR A 442 26.64 -8.48 7.13
CA THR A 442 25.78 -7.48 6.48
C THR A 442 24.90 -8.13 5.42
N VAL A 443 25.47 -8.95 4.53
CA VAL A 443 24.73 -9.68 3.49
C VAL A 443 23.74 -10.69 4.09
N SER A 444 24.14 -11.42 5.13
CA SER A 444 23.26 -12.37 5.84
C SER A 444 22.09 -11.66 6.53
N PHE A 445 22.36 -10.53 7.17
CA PHE A 445 21.37 -9.66 7.80
C PHE A 445 20.34 -9.18 6.77
N LEU A 446 20.80 -8.64 5.64
CA LEU A 446 19.94 -8.14 4.56
C LEU A 446 19.07 -9.23 3.93
N LYS A 447 19.58 -10.46 3.79
CA LYS A 447 18.81 -11.60 3.27
C LYS A 447 17.67 -12.01 4.20
N ARG A 448 17.85 -11.88 5.52
CA ARG A 448 16.89 -12.35 6.53
C ARG A 448 15.89 -11.28 6.95
N SER A 449 16.23 -10.00 6.79
CA SER A 449 15.40 -8.87 7.23
C SER A 449 14.16 -8.61 6.35
N ARG A 450 13.99 -9.32 5.22
CA ARG A 450 12.92 -9.07 4.22
C ARG A 450 12.85 -7.60 3.79
N TYR A 451 14.01 -6.95 3.73
CA TYR A 451 14.18 -5.55 3.42
C TYR A 451 13.45 -5.15 2.12
N LYS A 452 12.57 -4.13 2.14
CA LYS A 452 11.62 -3.86 1.04
C LYS A 452 12.09 -2.79 0.04
N ASN A 453 13.21 -2.11 0.28
CA ASN A 453 13.71 -1.09 -0.64
C ASN A 453 14.27 -1.74 -1.92
N ARG A 454 13.49 -1.67 -3.01
CA ARG A 454 13.81 -2.28 -4.30
C ARG A 454 15.19 -1.90 -4.84
N THR A 455 15.69 -0.68 -4.65
CA THR A 455 16.98 -0.27 -5.21
C THR A 455 18.15 -1.01 -4.56
N LEU A 456 18.20 -1.01 -3.24
CA LEU A 456 19.26 -1.69 -2.51
C LEU A 456 19.06 -3.22 -2.50
N VAL A 457 17.81 -3.71 -2.50
CA VAL A 457 17.53 -5.13 -2.79
C VAL A 457 18.06 -5.51 -4.16
N ASN A 458 17.83 -4.72 -5.20
CA ASN A 458 18.37 -4.98 -6.53
C ASN A 458 19.91 -4.96 -6.54
N ASP A 459 20.55 -4.05 -5.80
CA ASP A 459 22.02 -4.03 -5.66
C ASP A 459 22.54 -5.27 -4.91
N ILE A 460 21.79 -5.77 -3.92
CA ILE A 460 22.09 -7.01 -3.18
C ILE A 460 21.75 -8.27 -3.99
N GLU A 461 20.72 -8.22 -4.82
CA GLU A 461 20.35 -9.29 -5.74
C GLU A 461 21.33 -9.36 -6.92
N ARG A 462 21.93 -8.23 -7.33
CA ARG A 462 23.13 -8.23 -8.17
C ARG A 462 24.29 -8.95 -7.47
N MET A 463 24.47 -8.77 -6.15
CA MET A 463 25.38 -9.62 -5.35
C MET A 463 24.93 -11.09 -5.21
N ARG A 464 23.81 -11.55 -5.81
CA ARG A 464 23.55 -13.00 -6.01
C ARG A 464 24.24 -13.54 -7.27
N ALA A 465 24.50 -12.68 -8.25
CA ALA A 465 25.24 -13.04 -9.47
C ALA A 465 26.77 -13.01 -9.25
N TYR A 466 27.23 -12.38 -8.17
CA TYR A 466 28.63 -12.14 -7.82
C TYR A 466 28.93 -12.69 -6.41
N THR A 467 30.15 -13.13 -6.13
CA THR A 467 30.54 -13.42 -4.74
C THR A 467 30.87 -12.10 -4.04
N LEU A 468 30.90 -12.11 -2.70
CA LEU A 468 31.31 -10.92 -1.95
C LEU A 468 32.74 -10.48 -2.36
N GLU A 469 33.61 -11.46 -2.59
CA GLU A 469 34.98 -11.20 -3.03
C GLU A 469 35.03 -10.51 -4.41
N SER A 470 34.19 -10.93 -5.36
CA SER A 470 34.19 -10.31 -6.70
C SER A 470 33.68 -8.86 -6.66
N ARG A 471 32.68 -8.57 -5.83
CA ARG A 471 32.19 -7.17 -5.68
C ARG A 471 33.23 -6.26 -5.03
N GLN A 472 33.96 -6.78 -4.04
CA GLN A 472 35.06 -6.03 -3.43
C GLN A 472 36.18 -5.76 -4.45
N GLN A 473 36.46 -6.71 -5.34
CA GLN A 473 37.45 -6.56 -6.40
C GLN A 473 37.04 -5.48 -7.42
N GLU A 474 35.78 -5.47 -7.87
CA GLU A 474 35.27 -4.44 -8.79
C GLU A 474 35.38 -3.02 -8.23
N ILE A 475 35.02 -2.83 -6.95
CA ILE A 475 35.16 -1.55 -6.27
C ILE A 475 36.64 -1.15 -6.20
N PHE A 476 37.52 -2.11 -5.91
CA PHE A 476 38.96 -1.85 -5.86
C PHE A 476 39.52 -1.46 -7.23
N ASP A 477 39.18 -2.19 -8.29
CA ASP A 477 39.70 -1.94 -9.64
C ASP A 477 39.32 -0.54 -10.13
N GLU A 478 38.07 -0.12 -9.88
CA GLU A 478 37.61 1.21 -10.24
C GLU A 478 38.22 2.31 -9.37
N MET A 479 38.30 2.11 -8.06
CA MET A 479 39.00 3.03 -7.16
C MET A 479 40.50 3.16 -7.51
N LYS A 480 41.11 2.08 -8.01
CA LYS A 480 42.49 2.10 -8.51
C LYS A 480 42.58 2.92 -9.79
N ARG A 481 41.66 2.75 -10.74
CA ARG A 481 41.59 3.58 -11.95
C ARG A 481 41.46 5.07 -11.62
N ILE A 482 40.61 5.41 -10.65
CA ILE A 482 40.45 6.78 -10.14
C ILE A 482 41.77 7.26 -9.51
N SER A 483 42.39 6.44 -8.66
CA SER A 483 43.68 6.76 -8.03
C SER A 483 44.78 7.04 -9.07
N SER A 484 44.90 6.21 -10.10
CA SER A 484 45.85 6.43 -11.20
C SER A 484 45.60 7.75 -11.93
N THR A 485 44.34 8.08 -12.20
CA THR A 485 43.94 9.34 -12.86
C THR A 485 44.31 10.58 -12.01
N VAL A 486 44.38 10.39 -10.70
CA VAL A 486 44.62 11.43 -9.68
C VAL A 486 46.12 11.54 -9.34
N GLN A 487 46.91 10.46 -9.49
CA GLN A 487 48.36 10.43 -9.23
C GLN A 487 49.23 11.07 -10.33
N ASP A 488 48.72 11.25 -11.55
CA ASP A 488 49.41 11.98 -12.63
C ASP A 488 49.48 13.52 -12.42
N ALA A 489 49.01 14.02 -11.27
CA ALA A 489 49.09 15.42 -10.86
C ALA A 489 50.21 15.68 -9.83
N GLN A 490 51.16 16.56 -10.15
CA GLN A 490 52.39 16.86 -9.38
C GLN A 490 52.23 17.11 -7.86
N HIS A 491 53.21 16.56 -7.11
CA HIS A 491 53.78 16.84 -5.75
C HIS A 491 52.92 17.28 -4.54
N THR A 492 51.65 17.66 -4.67
CA THR A 492 50.82 18.08 -3.53
C THR A 492 49.86 16.96 -3.13
N PRO A 493 49.78 16.56 -1.84
CA PRO A 493 48.86 15.52 -1.40
C PRO A 493 47.40 15.90 -1.66
N TRP A 494 46.61 14.91 -2.06
CA TRP A 494 45.17 15.06 -2.22
C TRP A 494 44.49 15.07 -0.85
N ILE A 495 43.47 15.92 -0.67
CA ILE A 495 42.64 15.96 0.53
C ILE A 495 41.20 15.64 0.15
N ALA A 496 40.60 14.64 0.80
CA ALA A 496 39.19 14.30 0.62
C ALA A 496 38.30 15.15 1.52
N ALA A 497 37.33 15.82 0.93
CA ALA A 497 36.30 16.57 1.63
C ALA A 497 34.91 16.14 1.16
N TYR A 498 33.98 16.00 2.10
CA TYR A 498 32.58 15.73 1.77
C TYR A 498 31.97 16.93 1.03
N VAL A 499 31.18 16.64 -0.01
CA VAL A 499 30.41 17.65 -0.77
C VAL A 499 28.94 17.53 -0.36
N PRO A 500 28.40 18.51 0.38
CA PRO A 500 26.99 18.50 0.73
C PRO A 500 26.11 18.63 -0.50
N THR A 501 25.04 17.85 -0.58
CA THR A 501 24.01 17.92 -1.62
C THR A 501 22.69 18.45 -1.07
N GLN A 502 21.87 19.07 -1.93
CA GLN A 502 20.51 19.50 -1.58
C GLN A 502 19.56 18.33 -1.20
N TYR A 503 20.00 17.09 -1.44
CA TYR A 503 19.30 15.85 -1.11
C TYR A 503 19.91 15.14 0.11
N ASP A 504 20.80 15.79 0.86
CA ASP A 504 21.37 15.30 2.13
C ASP A 504 20.32 15.27 3.24
N ARG A 505 19.32 14.42 3.05
CA ARG A 505 18.50 13.95 4.13
C ARG A 505 19.07 12.61 4.49
N LEU A 506 19.54 12.49 5.74
CA LEU A 506 19.61 11.22 6.43
C LEU A 506 18.24 10.57 6.28
N THR A 507 18.11 9.75 5.24
CA THR A 507 16.83 9.17 4.92
C THR A 507 16.74 7.98 5.84
N MET A 508 16.17 8.23 7.02
CA MET A 508 15.60 7.16 7.83
C MET A 508 14.69 6.42 6.87
N LEU A 509 14.99 5.16 6.57
CA LEU A 509 14.07 4.34 5.81
C LEU A 509 12.88 4.06 6.73
N GLU A 510 11.92 5.00 6.74
CA GLU A 510 10.91 5.16 7.79
C GLU A 510 9.99 3.94 7.97
N SER A 511 10.04 2.98 7.04
CA SER A 511 9.23 1.76 7.01
C SER A 511 9.91 0.50 7.54
N GLU A 512 11.18 0.51 7.94
CA GLU A 512 11.89 -0.71 8.32
C GLU A 512 12.11 -0.83 9.84
N PRO A 513 12.04 -2.04 10.43
CA PRO A 513 12.43 -2.29 11.82
C PRO A 513 13.94 -2.11 12.08
N PHE A 514 14.68 -1.73 11.05
CA PHE A 514 16.12 -1.54 11.05
C PHE A 514 16.38 -0.10 10.62
N CYS A 515 16.89 0.71 11.54
CA CYS A 515 17.33 2.07 11.22
C CYS A 515 18.56 1.98 10.31
N ILE A 516 18.31 1.90 9.01
CA ILE A 516 19.32 2.01 7.98
C ILE A 516 19.36 3.49 7.60
N GLU A 517 20.37 4.19 8.12
CA GLU A 517 20.68 5.54 7.66
C GLU A 517 21.24 5.41 6.25
N SER A 518 20.81 6.27 5.33
CA SER A 518 21.39 6.28 4.00
C SER A 518 21.58 7.69 3.50
N MET A 519 22.69 7.89 2.81
CA MET A 519 23.08 9.15 2.21
C MET A 519 23.80 8.90 0.88
N THR A 520 23.69 9.85 -0.03
CA THR A 520 24.59 9.92 -1.19
C THR A 520 25.92 10.49 -0.73
N CYS A 521 27.03 9.84 -1.06
CA CYS A 521 28.36 10.26 -0.64
C CYS A 521 29.16 10.78 -1.83
N LEU A 522 29.13 12.10 -2.02
CA LEU A 522 30.02 12.80 -2.94
C LEU A 522 31.25 13.30 -2.18
N VAL A 523 32.43 13.00 -2.72
CA VAL A 523 33.71 13.38 -2.14
C VAL A 523 34.50 14.18 -3.17
N SER A 524 34.89 15.39 -2.79
CA SER A 524 35.84 16.20 -3.53
C SER A 524 37.26 15.85 -3.08
N LEU A 525 38.10 15.43 -4.03
CA LEU A 525 39.55 15.34 -3.85
C LEU A 525 40.17 16.63 -4.37
N ARG A 526 40.95 17.32 -3.54
CA ARG A 526 41.64 18.57 -3.91
C ARG A 526 43.15 18.45 -3.77
N SER A 527 43.88 18.92 -4.77
CA SER A 527 45.34 19.08 -4.76
C SER A 527 45.73 20.36 -5.51
N GLY A 528 46.17 21.39 -4.77
CA GLY A 528 46.41 22.73 -5.34
C GLY A 528 45.15 23.31 -5.99
N THR A 529 45.22 23.63 -7.28
CA THR A 529 44.10 24.16 -8.09
C THR A 529 43.27 23.06 -8.77
N LYS A 530 43.63 21.79 -8.59
CA LYS A 530 42.92 20.65 -9.19
C LYS A 530 41.88 20.10 -8.21
N GLU A 531 40.71 19.79 -8.74
CA GLU A 531 39.60 19.21 -7.99
C GLU A 531 38.96 18.07 -8.81
N VAL A 532 38.78 16.91 -8.20
CA VAL A 532 38.10 15.75 -8.79
C VAL A 532 37.00 15.34 -7.83
N THR A 533 35.75 15.25 -8.32
CA THR A 533 34.63 14.77 -7.51
C THR A 533 34.39 13.30 -7.77
N ILE A 534 34.39 12.49 -6.71
CA ILE A 534 34.09 11.06 -6.73
C ILE A 534 32.71 10.86 -6.11
N ASP A 535 31.86 10.11 -6.79
CA ASP A 535 30.64 9.56 -6.23
C ASP A 535 30.95 8.15 -5.67
N ILE A 536 30.99 8.03 -4.34
CA ILE A 536 31.15 6.75 -3.63
C ILE A 536 29.81 5.96 -3.63
N GLY A 537 28.76 6.58 -4.18
CA GLY A 537 27.42 6.05 -4.29
C GLY A 537 26.62 6.26 -3.01
N ARG A 538 25.57 5.45 -2.90
CA ARG A 538 24.67 5.46 -1.76
C ARG A 538 25.29 4.71 -0.58
N LEU A 539 25.92 5.44 0.33
CA LEU A 539 26.35 4.91 1.61
C LEU A 539 25.12 4.60 2.47
N THR A 540 25.19 3.45 3.10
CA THR A 540 24.10 2.87 3.88
C THR A 540 24.67 2.35 5.18
N ARG A 541 24.20 2.88 6.31
CA ARG A 541 24.67 2.50 7.63
C ARG A 541 23.95 1.24 8.09
N MET A 542 24.67 0.13 8.11
CA MET A 542 24.17 -1.18 8.53
C MET A 542 25.00 -1.67 9.69
N ASP A 543 24.35 -2.14 10.75
CA ASP A 543 25.02 -2.57 11.99
C ASP A 543 26.03 -1.54 12.54
N GLY A 544 25.75 -0.25 12.29
CA GLY A 544 26.60 0.87 12.72
C GLY A 544 27.70 1.29 11.75
N PHE A 545 27.92 0.56 10.65
CA PHE A 545 28.95 0.86 9.66
C PHE A 545 28.40 1.39 8.34
N TRP A 546 29.06 2.39 7.77
CA TRP A 546 28.83 2.87 6.43
C TRP A 546 29.32 1.86 5.39
N LYS A 547 28.36 1.35 4.61
CA LYS A 547 28.56 0.36 3.55
C LYS A 547 27.99 0.86 2.23
N THR A 548 28.64 0.53 1.12
CA THR A 548 28.14 0.76 -0.24
C THR A 548 28.23 -0.53 -1.04
N SER A 549 27.12 -0.93 -1.64
CA SER A 549 27.11 -1.97 -2.68
C SER A 549 27.37 -1.37 -4.06
N TYR A 550 27.59 -0.06 -4.17
CA TYR A 550 27.74 0.67 -5.41
C TYR A 550 29.22 0.78 -5.80
N VAL A 551 29.54 0.68 -7.10
CA VAL A 551 30.92 0.89 -7.59
C VAL A 551 31.16 2.40 -7.67
N PRO A 552 32.13 2.96 -6.95
CA PRO A 552 32.44 4.39 -7.03
C PRO A 552 32.78 4.83 -8.45
N PHE A 553 32.51 6.07 -8.83
CA PHE A 553 32.92 6.63 -10.13
C PHE A 553 33.22 8.13 -10.04
N VAL A 554 33.84 8.70 -11.07
CA VAL A 554 34.08 10.15 -11.15
C VAL A 554 32.81 10.87 -11.58
N ALA A 555 32.29 11.78 -10.76
CA ALA A 555 31.04 12.48 -11.04
C ALA A 555 31.07 13.17 -12.41
N GLY A 556 30.04 12.91 -13.23
CA GLY A 556 29.96 13.38 -14.63
C GLY A 556 30.47 12.38 -15.68
N ILE A 557 31.08 11.27 -15.26
CA ILE A 557 31.51 10.16 -16.14
C ILE A 557 30.84 8.87 -15.62
N PRO A 558 29.83 8.31 -16.31
CA PRO A 558 29.18 7.10 -15.82
C PRO A 558 30.18 5.92 -15.72
N PRO A 559 29.97 4.97 -14.78
CA PRO A 559 30.81 3.79 -14.68
C PRO A 559 30.81 3.00 -16.00
N VAL A 560 31.95 2.44 -16.38
CA VAL A 560 32.06 1.55 -17.55
C VAL A 560 31.33 0.26 -17.19
N ASN A 561 30.28 -0.07 -17.95
CA ASN A 561 29.45 -1.27 -17.75
C ASN A 561 30.24 -2.58 -17.83
#